data_AF-A0A7C6H1K5-F1
#
_entry.id   AF-A0A7C6H1K5-F1
#
_cell.length_a   1.000
_cell.length_b   1.000
_cell.length_c   1.000
_cell.angle_alpha   90.00
_cell.angle_beta   90.00
_cell.angle_gamma   90.00
#
_symmetry.space_group_name_H-M   'P 1'
#
loop_
_entity.id
_entity.type
_entity.pdbx_description
1 polymer ?
#
loop_
_entity_poly.entity_id
_entity_poly.type
_entity_poly.pdbx_seq_one_letter_code
_entity_poly.pdbx_strand_id
1 'polypeptide(L)'
;MERRYLVASVAILIAFAVGLVGYYALSADLGDGLEVTLEEGGWEEGEPAYQAPFDYGSDYFTGLIMGLVGFAATFTILFLYLRAVKTRKSDR
;
A
#
# COMPACT_ATOMS: atom_id res chain seq x y z
N MET A 1 16.20 24.21 4.13
CA MET A 1 14.75 24.05 4.40
C MET A 1 14.48 24.67 5.75
N GLU A 2 13.59 25.66 5.85
CA GLU A 2 13.38 26.37 7.12
C GLU A 2 12.70 25.47 8.16
N ARG A 3 13.06 25.64 9.43
CA ARG A 3 12.56 24.81 10.56
C ARG A 3 11.03 24.69 10.61
N ARG A 4 10.32 25.76 10.23
CA ARG A 4 8.84 25.78 10.16
C ARG A 4 8.27 24.74 9.19
N TYR A 5 8.91 24.55 8.03
CA TYR A 5 8.45 23.58 7.04
C TYR A 5 8.73 22.15 7.51
N LEU A 6 9.88 21.90 8.14
CA LEU A 6 10.19 20.61 8.75
C LEU A 6 9.17 20.23 9.82
N VAL A 7 8.82 21.15 10.71
CA VAL A 7 7.82 20.92 11.77
C VAL A 7 6.44 20.66 11.16
N ALA A 8 6.02 21.43 10.15
CA ALA A 8 4.75 21.23 9.47
C ALA A 8 4.68 19.86 8.76
N SER A 9 5.75 19.46 8.06
CA SER A 9 5.82 18.15 7.40
C SER A 9 5.74 17.00 8.39
N VAL A 10 6.45 17.09 9.53
CA VAL A 10 6.38 16.07 10.58
C VAL A 10 4.99 16.02 11.21
N ALA A 11 4.34 17.16 11.47
CA ALA A 11 3.00 17.20 12.02
C ALA A 11 1.96 16.54 11.09
N ILE A 12 2.04 16.82 9.79
CA ILE A 12 1.18 16.20 8.77
C ILE A 12 1.42 14.69 8.71
N LEU A 13 2.68 14.25 8.73
CA LEU A 13 3.03 12.82 8.74
C LEU A 13 2.45 12.11 9.96
N ILE A 14 2.53 12.71 11.15
CA ILE A 14 1.96 12.14 12.37
C ILE A 14 0.43 12.08 12.27
N ALA A 15 -0.22 13.15 11.80
CA ALA A 15 -1.67 13.18 11.62
C ALA A 15 -2.14 12.10 10.64
N PHE A 16 -1.42 11.89 9.54
CA PHE A 16 -1.70 10.81 8.60
C PHE A 16 -1.45 9.44 9.21
N ALA A 17 -0.32 9.23 9.90
CA ALA A 17 -0.01 7.94 10.51
C ALA A 17 -1.06 7.51 11.52
N VAL A 18 -1.51 8.43 12.38
CA VAL A 18 -2.55 8.14 13.37
C VAL A 18 -3.93 8.05 12.72
N GLY A 19 -4.28 9.00 11.85
CA GLY A 19 -5.60 9.05 11.22
C GLY A 19 -5.87 7.87 10.31
N LEU A 20 -4.87 7.39 9.57
CA LEU A 20 -5.02 6.30 8.63
C LEU A 20 -5.12 4.93 9.34
N VAL A 21 -4.33 4.73 10.41
CA VAL A 21 -4.47 3.55 11.28
C VAL A 21 -5.80 3.58 12.02
N GLY A 22 -6.21 4.74 12.54
CA GLY A 22 -7.49 4.90 13.24
C GLY A 22 -8.69 4.68 12.32
N TYR A 23 -8.65 5.23 11.10
CA TYR A 23 -9.67 4.99 10.08
C TYR A 23 -9.77 3.50 9.76
N TYR A 24 -8.63 2.85 9.52
CA TYR A 24 -8.59 1.42 9.21
C TYR A 24 -9.17 0.57 10.35
N ALA A 25 -8.79 0.85 11.60
CA ALA A 25 -9.30 0.12 12.76
C ALA A 25 -10.82 0.24 12.94
N LEU A 26 -11.42 1.34 12.47
CA LEU A 26 -12.88 1.54 12.49
C LEU A 26 -13.58 0.95 11.26
N SER A 27 -12.90 0.94 10.11
CA SER A 27 -13.49 0.49 8.85
C SER A 27 -13.31 -1.00 8.57
N ALA A 28 -12.38 -1.67 9.25
CA ALA A 28 -12.07 -3.09 9.01
C ALA A 28 -13.29 -4.01 9.25
N ASP A 29 -14.16 -3.67 10.19
CA ASP A 29 -15.36 -4.46 10.53
C ASP A 29 -16.58 -4.16 9.63
N LEU A 30 -16.48 -3.19 8.71
CA LEU A 30 -17.61 -2.77 7.86
C LEU A 30 -17.82 -3.65 6.61
N GLY A 31 -17.04 -4.74 6.47
CA GLY A 31 -17.10 -5.65 5.31
C GLY A 31 -16.47 -5.05 4.05
N ASP A 32 -16.24 -5.89 3.04
CA ASP A 32 -15.85 -5.38 1.72
C ASP A 32 -17.04 -4.61 1.10
N GLY A 33 -16.76 -3.51 0.40
CA GLY A 33 -17.79 -2.74 -0.27
C GLY A 33 -18.55 -3.56 -1.32
N LEU A 34 -17.89 -4.56 -1.93
CA LEU A 34 -18.54 -5.49 -2.85
C LEU A 34 -19.51 -6.43 -2.12
N GLU A 35 -19.06 -7.04 -1.02
CA GLU A 35 -19.87 -7.94 -0.18
C GLU A 35 -21.15 -7.22 0.30
N VAL A 36 -21.01 -6.03 0.88
CA VAL A 36 -22.15 -5.20 1.33
C VAL A 36 -23.10 -4.87 0.18
N THR A 37 -22.57 -4.54 -1.00
CA THR A 37 -23.40 -4.22 -2.18
C THR A 37 -24.17 -5.45 -2.69
N LEU A 38 -23.55 -6.63 -2.64
CA LEU A 38 -24.19 -7.88 -3.07
C LEU A 38 -25.27 -8.32 -2.07
N GLU A 39 -24.99 -8.22 -0.76
CA GLU A 39 -25.98 -8.49 0.29
C GLU A 39 -27.20 -7.57 0.19
N GLU A 40 -26.99 -6.25 -0.01
CA GLU A 40 -28.09 -5.30 -0.21
C GLU A 40 -28.91 -5.61 -1.48
N GLY A 41 -28.27 -6.17 -2.50
CA GLY A 41 -28.92 -6.63 -3.73
C GLY A 41 -29.60 -7.99 -3.63
N GLY A 42 -29.43 -8.73 -2.53
CA GLY A 42 -29.93 -10.10 -2.35
C GLY A 42 -29.14 -11.16 -3.12
N TRP A 43 -27.88 -10.89 -3.45
CA TRP A 43 -26.97 -11.81 -4.14
C TRP A 43 -25.91 -12.33 -3.16
N GLU A 44 -25.61 -13.62 -3.21
CA GLU A 44 -24.48 -14.19 -2.49
C GLU A 44 -23.18 -13.98 -3.29
N GLU A 45 -22.08 -13.70 -2.60
CA GLU A 45 -20.77 -13.59 -3.22
C GLU A 45 -20.32 -14.98 -3.73
N GLY A 46 -20.14 -15.10 -5.05
CA GLY A 46 -19.70 -16.36 -5.65
C GLY A 46 -18.23 -16.66 -5.35
N GLU A 47 -17.85 -17.94 -5.35
CA GLU A 47 -16.44 -18.30 -5.14
C GLU A 47 -15.53 -17.63 -6.20
N PRO A 48 -14.37 -17.10 -5.80
CA PRO A 48 -13.43 -16.50 -6.73
C PRO A 48 -13.01 -17.51 -7.81
N ALA A 49 -13.29 -17.21 -9.07
CA ALA A 49 -12.91 -18.09 -10.19
C ALA A 49 -11.37 -18.22 -10.35
N TYR A 50 -10.61 -17.30 -9.76
CA TYR A 50 -9.16 -17.30 -9.76
C TYR A 50 -8.64 -16.81 -8.41
N GLN A 51 -7.77 -17.61 -7.79
CA GLN A 51 -7.03 -17.19 -6.61
C GLN A 51 -5.59 -16.88 -7.02
N ALA A 52 -5.16 -15.65 -6.77
CA ALA A 52 -3.79 -15.26 -7.02
C ALA A 52 -2.84 -16.11 -6.14
N PRO A 53 -1.65 -16.48 -6.64
CA PRO A 53 -0.68 -17.26 -5.86
C PRO A 53 -0.12 -16.49 -4.65
N PHE A 54 -0.29 -15.16 -4.65
CA PHE A 54 0.11 -14.29 -3.57
C PHE A 54 -1.12 -13.56 -3.05
N ASP A 55 -1.52 -13.92 -1.84
CA ASP A 55 -2.54 -13.21 -1.09
C ASP A 55 -1.93 -11.94 -0.47
N TYR A 56 -2.61 -10.82 -0.64
CA TYR A 56 -2.17 -9.50 -0.19
C TYR A 56 -3.22 -8.78 0.67
N GLY A 57 -4.35 -9.44 0.96
CA GLY A 57 -5.53 -8.79 1.54
C GLY A 57 -6.23 -9.56 2.66
N SER A 58 -5.94 -10.85 2.87
CA SER A 58 -6.63 -11.64 3.90
C SER A 58 -6.31 -11.27 5.34
N ASP A 59 -5.10 -10.75 5.60
CA ASP A 59 -4.67 -10.31 6.93
C ASP A 59 -3.83 -9.03 6.83
N TYR A 60 -4.06 -8.09 7.75
CA TYR A 60 -3.39 -6.79 7.77
C TYR A 60 -1.87 -6.91 7.81
N PHE A 61 -1.34 -7.82 8.62
CA PHE A 61 0.10 -7.98 8.80
C PHE A 61 0.73 -8.57 7.52
N THR A 62 0.04 -9.51 6.88
CA THR A 62 0.44 -10.06 5.58
C THR A 62 0.43 -8.97 4.51
N GLY A 63 -0.63 -8.17 4.42
CA GLY A 63 -0.72 -7.04 3.48
C GLY A 63 0.38 -6.00 3.68
N LEU A 64 0.69 -5.65 4.93
CA LEU A 64 1.78 -4.74 5.27
C LEU A 64 3.16 -5.28 4.83
N ILE A 65 3.45 -6.55 5.13
CA ILE A 65 4.70 -7.20 4.73
C ILE A 65 4.82 -7.24 3.20
N MET A 66 3.77 -7.67 2.52
CA MET A 66 3.76 -7.77 1.05
C MET A 66 3.89 -6.38 0.41
N GLY A 67 3.30 -5.35 1.00
CA GLY A 67 3.50 -3.96 0.60
C GLY A 67 4.95 -3.49 0.74
N LEU A 68 5.61 -3.80 1.86
CA LEU A 68 7.02 -3.49 2.09
C LEU A 68 7.94 -4.23 1.11
N VAL A 69 7.67 -5.52 0.87
CA VAL A 69 8.41 -6.33 -0.10
C VAL A 69 8.26 -5.76 -1.51
N GLY A 70 7.03 -5.43 -1.93
CA GLY A 70 6.75 -4.80 -3.21
C GLY A 70 7.49 -3.47 -3.37
N PHE A 71 7.42 -2.60 -2.37
CA PHE A 71 8.14 -1.33 -2.36
C PHE A 71 9.67 -1.51 -2.49
N ALA A 72 10.25 -2.42 -1.71
CA ALA A 72 11.69 -2.69 -1.75
C ALA A 72 12.13 -3.25 -3.12
N ALA A 73 11.33 -4.15 -3.71
CA ALA A 73 11.59 -4.71 -5.02
C ALA A 73 11.54 -3.62 -6.12
N THR A 74 10.49 -2.81 -6.15
CA THR A 74 10.36 -1.71 -7.11
C THR A 74 11.49 -0.70 -6.95
N PHE A 75 11.81 -0.29 -5.73
CA PHE A 75 12.92 0.62 -5.45
C PHE A 75 14.25 0.05 -5.94
N THR A 76 14.51 -1.22 -5.67
CA THR A 76 15.75 -1.91 -6.09
C THR A 76 15.87 -1.94 -7.62
N ILE A 77 14.80 -2.29 -8.32
CA ILE A 77 14.78 -2.33 -9.79
C ILE A 77 15.07 -0.94 -10.36
N LEU A 78 14.38 0.09 -9.86
CA LEU A 78 14.59 1.48 -10.29
C LEU A 78 16.00 1.96 -9.99
N PHE A 79 16.52 1.67 -8.81
CA PHE A 79 17.88 2.04 -8.41
C PHE A 79 18.92 1.38 -9.32
N LEU A 80 18.79 0.09 -9.60
CA LEU A 80 19.69 -0.64 -10.50
C LEU A 80 19.60 -0.10 -11.93
N TYR A 81 18.40 0.20 -12.42
CA TYR A 81 18.17 0.81 -13.72
C TYR A 81 18.89 2.16 -13.83
N LEU A 82 18.63 3.08 -12.88
CA LEU A 82 19.25 4.41 -12.88
C LEU A 82 20.78 4.32 -12.74
N ARG A 83 21.28 3.39 -11.91
CA ARG A 83 22.71 3.12 -11.77
C ARG A 83 23.31 2.67 -13.10
N ALA A 84 22.68 1.72 -13.79
CA ALA A 84 23.16 1.22 -15.07
C ALA A 84 23.19 2.32 -16.16
N VAL A 85 22.16 3.17 -16.20
CA VAL A 85 22.12 4.32 -17.12
C VAL A 85 23.23 5.33 -16.81
N LYS A 86 23.49 5.62 -15.53
CA LYS A 86 24.56 6.54 -15.12
C LYS A 86 25.94 6.03 -15.51
N THR A 87 26.23 4.73 -15.29
CA THR A 87 27.52 4.13 -15.65
C THR A 87 27.75 4.22 -17.16
N ARG A 88 26.74 3.92 -17.99
CA ARG A 88 26.86 4.00 -19.46
C ARG A 88 27.05 5.43 -20.00
N LYS A 89 26.61 6.45 -19.27
CA LYS A 89 26.84 7.87 -19.64
C LYS A 89 28.24 8.36 -19.26
N SER A 90 28.93 7.68 -18.33
CA SER A 90 30.29 8.01 -17.92
C SER A 90 31.37 7.38 -18.79
N ASP A 91 31.04 6.29 -19.49
CA ASP A 91 31.93 5.60 -20.45
C ASP A 91 31.80 6.11 -21.90
N ARG A 92 30.96 7.13 -22.14
CA ARG A 92 30.82 7.84 -23.41
C ARG A 92 31.26 9.28 -23.25
#